data_AF-A0A2D9YZD8-F1
#
_entry.id   AF-A0A2D9YZD8-F1
#
_cell.length_a   1.000
_cell.length_b   1.000
_cell.length_c   1.000
_cell.angle_alpha   90.00
_cell.angle_beta   90.00
_cell.angle_gamma   90.00
#
_symmetry.space_group_name_H-M   'P 1'
#
loop_
_entity.id
_entity.type
_entity.pdbx_description
1 polymer ?
#
loop_
_entity_poly.entity_id
_entity_poly.type
_entity_poly.pdbx_seq_one_letter_code
_entity_poly.pdbx_strand_id
1 'polypeptide(L)'
;MIFPKAKRILEFLVVFQFGFLLHANERLYLEKANILESKSLDGKQVKFISGDVVFTKGDLTLNCQEGRQYEKDGLAILYDEVSAFKDQMNLVCDTIKFFSKEDRLLGIGNSHVWDNDYDLKADTITIFTNIDSGIASGNVTLIQKGQTINANRIEYQKENTRDGVSYIAIGNVTIQDSSRLATCGIATYNRMNEETILDVKPEIKENYRLLTGEKIILDYEQEILKKLHIPKNAFAITPIRGYQRSIVDSTQVGDSLKFEDRMEGTTLTSFFKNGILDSLRIEGMAKTIYHVFEDSIYQGKNNASGDTIALSFY
;
A
#
# COMPACT_ATOMS: atom_id res chain seq x y z
N MET A 1 33.31 25.23 24.40
CA MET A 1 31.94 25.38 23.85
C MET A 1 31.70 24.18 22.95
N ILE A 2 31.09 23.05 23.34
CA ILE A 2 29.74 22.77 23.92
C ILE A 2 28.69 23.71 23.29
N PHE A 3 27.69 23.28 22.50
CA PHE A 3 26.84 22.08 22.49
C PHE A 3 26.46 21.57 21.08
N PRO A 4 25.94 20.32 20.94
CA PRO A 4 25.49 19.70 19.70
C PRO A 4 24.01 19.96 19.38
N LYS A 5 23.64 19.91 18.09
CA LYS A 5 22.25 19.98 17.62
C LYS A 5 21.49 18.70 17.98
N ALA A 6 20.43 18.88 18.76
CA ALA A 6 19.54 17.85 19.27
C ALA A 6 18.75 17.13 18.14
N LYS A 7 18.65 15.81 18.30
CA LYS A 7 17.74 14.90 17.60
C LYS A 7 16.33 15.18 18.14
N ARG A 8 15.42 15.68 17.32
CA ARG A 8 14.00 15.82 17.71
C ARG A 8 13.37 14.43 17.73
N ILE A 9 13.21 13.87 18.92
CA ILE A 9 12.30 12.76 19.19
C ILE A 9 10.91 13.40 19.34
N LEU A 10 9.96 12.92 18.56
CA LEU A 10 8.56 13.35 18.65
C LEU A 10 7.94 12.68 19.89
N GLU A 11 7.80 13.43 20.98
CA GLU A 11 7.08 12.98 22.18
C GLU A 11 5.58 13.22 21.99
N PHE A 12 4.78 12.14 21.99
CA PHE A 12 3.32 12.21 22.01
C PHE A 12 2.85 12.50 23.44
N LEU A 13 2.22 13.67 23.64
CA LEU A 13 1.56 14.03 24.90
C LEU A 13 0.05 13.83 24.71
N VAL A 14 -0.46 12.67 25.14
CA VAL A 14 -1.90 12.35 25.14
C VAL A 14 -2.52 12.94 26.41
N VAL A 15 -3.28 14.01 26.26
CA VAL A 15 -4.13 14.54 27.34
C VAL A 15 -5.42 13.72 27.38
N PHE A 16 -5.51 12.82 28.36
CA PHE A 16 -6.69 11.99 28.61
C PHE A 16 -7.74 12.83 29.34
N GLN A 17 -8.65 13.47 28.60
CA GLN A 17 -9.90 13.96 29.18
C GLN A 17 -10.85 12.77 29.31
N PHE A 18 -10.95 12.24 30.53
CA PHE A 18 -11.87 11.17 30.91
C PHE A 18 -13.32 11.71 30.86
N GLY A 19 -13.92 11.69 29.68
CA GLY A 19 -15.37 11.69 29.52
C GLY A 19 -15.88 10.27 29.72
N PHE A 20 -16.54 10.00 30.85
CA PHE A 20 -17.30 8.77 31.04
C PHE A 20 -18.47 8.77 30.04
N LEU A 21 -18.25 8.18 28.86
CA LEU A 21 -19.33 7.78 27.96
C LEU A 21 -19.84 6.41 28.44
N LEU A 22 -21.15 6.36 28.70
CA LEU A 22 -21.90 5.16 29.01
C LEU A 22 -21.66 4.11 27.92
N HIS A 23 -21.00 2.99 28.25
CA HIS A 23 -20.86 1.86 27.33
C HIS A 23 -22.25 1.29 27.02
N ALA A 24 -22.73 1.55 25.80
CA ALA A 24 -23.86 0.84 25.23
C ALA A 24 -23.56 -0.67 25.26
N ASN A 25 -24.57 -1.50 25.51
CA ASN A 25 -24.42 -2.92 25.80
C ASN A 25 -23.56 -3.66 24.73
N GLU A 26 -22.28 -3.90 25.03
CA GLU A 26 -21.23 -4.39 24.10
C GLU A 26 -21.26 -5.91 23.86
N ARG A 27 -22.38 -6.57 24.12
CA ARG A 27 -22.47 -8.02 23.95
C ARG A 27 -22.98 -8.36 22.55
N LEU A 28 -22.39 -9.37 21.92
CA LEU A 28 -22.93 -9.97 20.70
C LEU A 28 -24.33 -10.54 20.98
N TYR A 29 -25.33 -9.99 20.30
CA TYR A 29 -26.73 -10.34 20.40
C TYR A 29 -27.18 -11.11 19.15
N LEU A 30 -28.02 -12.12 19.32
CA LEU A 30 -28.70 -12.78 18.21
C LEU A 30 -30.05 -12.07 18.01
N GLU A 31 -30.17 -11.33 16.92
CA GLU A 31 -31.36 -10.55 16.61
C GLU A 31 -32.44 -11.38 15.91
N LYS A 32 -32.02 -12.21 14.96
CA LYS A 32 -32.93 -13.00 14.13
C LYS A 32 -32.33 -14.37 13.81
N ALA A 33 -33.17 -15.40 13.81
CA ALA A 33 -32.92 -16.71 13.20
C ALA A 33 -34.25 -17.47 13.07
N ASN A 34 -34.31 -18.43 12.14
CA ASN A 34 -35.46 -19.33 12.00
C ASN A 34 -35.41 -20.47 13.03
N ILE A 35 -34.20 -20.98 13.33
CA ILE A 35 -33.99 -22.09 14.26
C ILE A 35 -32.85 -21.77 15.23
N LEU A 36 -33.03 -22.13 16.50
CA LEU A 36 -31.99 -22.10 17.54
C LEU A 36 -32.07 -23.37 18.38
N GLU A 37 -30.97 -24.12 18.39
CA GLU A 37 -30.77 -25.29 19.25
C GLU A 37 -29.60 -25.05 20.21
N SER A 38 -29.77 -25.32 21.50
CA SER A 38 -28.66 -25.31 22.46
C SER A 38 -28.21 -26.73 22.77
N LYS A 39 -26.92 -27.01 22.64
CA LYS A 39 -26.31 -28.31 22.95
C LYS A 39 -25.15 -28.12 23.93
N SER A 40 -24.97 -29.10 24.82
CA SER A 40 -23.79 -29.16 25.69
C SER A 40 -22.69 -29.96 24.97
N LEU A 41 -21.58 -29.31 24.62
CA LEU A 41 -20.38 -29.93 24.07
C LEU A 41 -19.24 -29.72 25.07
N ASP A 42 -18.63 -30.80 25.55
CA ASP A 42 -17.54 -30.78 26.54
C ASP A 42 -17.84 -29.91 27.79
N GLY A 43 -19.10 -29.94 28.26
CA GLY A 43 -19.56 -29.14 29.41
C GLY A 43 -19.77 -27.65 29.12
N LYS A 44 -19.62 -27.21 27.86
CA LYS A 44 -19.93 -25.85 27.40
C LYS A 44 -21.25 -25.85 26.64
N GLN A 45 -22.12 -24.89 26.91
CA GLN A 45 -23.30 -24.65 26.08
C GLN A 45 -22.89 -23.96 24.79
N VAL A 46 -23.32 -24.54 23.67
CA VAL A 46 -23.11 -24.02 22.32
C VAL A 46 -24.48 -23.92 21.65
N LYS A 47 -24.78 -22.76 21.07
CA LYS A 47 -25.98 -22.57 20.26
C LYS A 47 -25.67 -22.85 18.80
N PHE A 48 -26.46 -23.70 18.19
CA PHE A 48 -26.52 -23.95 16.76
C PHE A 48 -27.72 -23.18 16.21
N ILE A 49 -27.47 -22.31 15.24
CA ILE A 49 -28.43 -21.31 14.79
C ILE A 49 -28.50 -21.40 13.28
N SER A 50 -29.70 -21.42 12.70
CA SER A 50 -29.85 -21.52 11.24
C SER A 50 -31.06 -20.78 10.68
N GLY A 51 -30.92 -20.40 9.41
CA GLY A 51 -31.91 -19.69 8.58
C GLY A 51 -32.02 -18.21 8.90
N ASP A 52 -31.68 -17.36 7.93
CA ASP A 52 -31.74 -15.89 8.02
C ASP A 52 -31.15 -15.33 9.32
N VAL A 53 -29.95 -15.80 9.67
CA VAL A 53 -29.32 -15.49 10.96
C VAL A 53 -28.74 -14.09 10.93
N VAL A 54 -29.08 -13.28 11.94
CA VAL A 54 -28.55 -11.92 12.12
C VAL A 54 -28.04 -11.76 13.55
N PHE A 55 -26.77 -11.43 13.69
CA PHE A 55 -26.19 -10.99 14.96
C PHE A 55 -25.85 -9.50 14.92
N THR A 56 -25.92 -8.85 16.08
CA THR A 56 -25.52 -7.45 16.23
C THR A 56 -24.63 -7.23 17.46
N LYS A 57 -23.68 -6.31 17.35
CA LYS A 57 -22.91 -5.76 18.48
C LYS A 57 -22.63 -4.28 18.20
N GLY A 58 -23.32 -3.38 18.90
CA GLY A 58 -23.23 -1.95 18.60
C GLY A 58 -23.76 -1.66 17.19
N ASP A 59 -22.93 -1.07 16.35
CA ASP A 59 -23.17 -0.77 14.93
C ASP A 59 -22.78 -1.90 13.97
N LEU A 60 -22.11 -2.95 14.48
CA LEU A 60 -21.72 -4.12 13.70
C LEU A 60 -22.91 -5.08 13.55
N THR A 61 -23.24 -5.41 12.30
CA THR A 61 -24.21 -6.43 11.92
C THR A 61 -23.49 -7.58 11.21
N LEU A 62 -23.81 -8.82 11.60
CA LEU A 62 -23.29 -10.04 10.99
C LEU A 62 -24.45 -10.90 10.48
N ASN A 63 -24.43 -11.28 9.21
CA ASN A 63 -25.44 -12.14 8.59
C ASN A 63 -24.83 -13.47 8.14
N CYS A 64 -25.62 -14.55 8.22
CA CYS A 64 -25.27 -15.86 7.66
C CYS A 64 -26.50 -16.79 7.58
N GLN A 65 -26.35 -17.96 6.97
CA GLN A 65 -27.38 -19.01 7.01
C GLN A 65 -27.16 -20.00 8.15
N GLU A 66 -25.91 -20.25 8.56
CA GLU A 66 -25.58 -21.12 9.69
C GLU A 66 -24.61 -20.45 10.67
N GLY A 67 -24.89 -20.57 11.96
CA GLY A 67 -24.09 -19.95 13.02
C GLY A 67 -23.87 -20.88 14.22
N ARG A 68 -22.70 -20.77 14.84
CA ARG A 68 -22.40 -21.40 16.13
C ARG A 68 -21.96 -20.33 17.12
N GLN A 69 -22.66 -20.23 18.25
CA GLN A 69 -22.34 -19.26 19.30
C GLN A 69 -21.83 -19.96 20.57
N TYR A 70 -20.62 -19.59 20.99
CA TYR A 70 -19.97 -20.01 22.24
C TYR A 70 -19.98 -18.84 23.22
N GLU A 71 -21.07 -18.66 23.95
CA GLU A 71 -21.30 -17.45 24.76
C GLU A 71 -20.20 -17.19 25.79
N LYS A 72 -19.76 -18.23 26.52
CA LYS A 72 -18.72 -18.09 27.55
C LYS A 72 -17.36 -17.69 26.96
N ASP A 73 -17.06 -18.21 25.77
CA ASP A 73 -15.80 -17.95 25.09
C ASP A 73 -15.84 -16.57 24.41
N GLY A 74 -17.03 -16.06 24.07
CA GLY A 74 -17.19 -14.81 23.32
C GLY A 74 -16.91 -15.00 21.83
N LEU A 75 -17.27 -16.17 21.29
CA LEU A 75 -16.98 -16.57 19.91
C LEU A 75 -18.28 -16.87 19.16
N ALA A 76 -18.42 -16.31 17.97
CA ALA A 76 -19.37 -16.77 16.96
C ALA A 76 -18.62 -17.25 15.72
N ILE A 77 -19.07 -18.37 15.15
CA ILE A 77 -18.57 -18.89 13.87
C ILE A 77 -19.74 -18.95 12.91
N LEU A 78 -19.59 -18.30 11.76
CA LEU A 78 -20.65 -18.08 10.78
C LEU A 78 -20.26 -18.75 9.46
N TYR A 79 -21.22 -19.42 8.83
CA TYR A 79 -21.07 -20.15 7.58
C TYR A 79 -22.24 -19.82 6.64
N ASP A 80 -21.99 -19.98 5.35
CA ASP A 80 -22.95 -19.82 4.24
C ASP A 80 -23.55 -18.41 4.13
N GLU A 81 -23.34 -17.76 2.97
CA GLU A 81 -23.78 -16.38 2.70
C GLU A 81 -23.34 -15.38 3.78
N VAL A 82 -22.10 -15.52 4.24
CA VAL A 82 -21.60 -14.74 5.37
C VAL A 82 -21.25 -13.32 4.95
N SER A 83 -21.79 -12.36 5.69
CA SER A 83 -21.45 -10.95 5.55
C SER A 83 -21.34 -10.25 6.89
N ALA A 84 -20.51 -9.21 6.94
CA ALA A 84 -20.46 -8.27 8.03
C ALA A 84 -20.55 -6.83 7.51
N PHE A 85 -21.22 -5.99 8.28
CA PHE A 85 -21.45 -4.60 7.95
C PHE A 85 -21.26 -3.74 9.20
N LYS A 86 -20.48 -2.67 9.07
CA LYS A 86 -20.30 -1.64 10.11
C LYS A 86 -20.07 -0.30 9.42
N ASP A 87 -20.90 0.70 9.70
CA ASP A 87 -20.85 2.02 9.04
C ASP A 87 -20.90 1.95 7.51
N GLN A 88 -19.76 2.11 6.84
CA GLN A 88 -19.60 1.96 5.39
C GLN A 88 -18.75 0.73 5.01
N MET A 89 -18.16 0.07 6.00
CA MET A 89 -17.35 -1.12 5.83
C MET A 89 -18.26 -2.33 5.57
N ASN A 90 -18.01 -3.00 4.47
CA ASN A 90 -18.62 -4.27 4.11
C ASN A 90 -17.54 -5.36 4.12
N LEU A 91 -17.90 -6.57 4.55
CA LEU A 91 -17.06 -7.76 4.47
C LEU A 91 -17.91 -8.93 3.98
N VAL A 92 -17.38 -9.70 3.02
CA VAL A 92 -17.88 -11.02 2.64
C VAL A 92 -16.74 -12.03 2.60
N CYS A 93 -17.03 -13.29 2.89
CA CYS A 93 -16.09 -14.41 2.82
C CYS A 93 -16.85 -15.74 2.96
N ASP A 94 -16.12 -16.86 2.88
CA ASP A 94 -16.72 -18.19 3.06
C ASP A 94 -17.06 -18.48 4.54
N THR A 95 -16.28 -17.95 5.48
CA THR A 95 -16.49 -18.16 6.93
C THR A 95 -16.00 -16.97 7.75
N ILE A 96 -16.82 -16.49 8.69
CA ILE A 96 -16.40 -15.51 9.71
C ILE A 96 -16.23 -16.21 11.06
N LYS A 97 -15.12 -15.93 11.74
CA LYS A 97 -15.00 -16.08 13.19
C LYS A 97 -15.01 -14.70 13.83
N PHE A 98 -15.98 -14.44 14.69
CA PHE A 98 -16.07 -13.20 15.45
C PHE A 98 -15.72 -13.43 16.92
N PHE A 99 -14.66 -12.77 17.38
CA PHE A 99 -14.19 -12.78 18.77
C PHE A 99 -14.70 -11.52 19.47
N SER A 100 -15.86 -11.62 20.12
CA SER A 100 -16.59 -10.47 20.64
C SER A 100 -15.89 -9.74 21.78
N LYS A 101 -14.98 -10.39 22.50
CA LYS A 101 -14.17 -9.76 23.57
C LYS A 101 -13.02 -8.92 23.03
N GLU A 102 -12.64 -9.16 21.77
CA GLU A 102 -11.48 -8.53 21.12
C GLU A 102 -11.90 -7.56 20.02
N ASP A 103 -13.20 -7.47 19.72
CA ASP A 103 -13.74 -6.73 18.57
C ASP A 103 -13.03 -7.11 17.27
N ARG A 104 -12.81 -8.42 17.12
CA ARG A 104 -12.02 -9.00 16.04
C ARG A 104 -12.84 -9.91 15.15
N LEU A 105 -12.90 -9.59 13.86
CA LEU A 105 -13.40 -10.45 12.80
C LEU A 105 -12.25 -11.15 12.13
N LEU A 106 -12.39 -12.44 11.85
CA LEU A 106 -11.51 -13.21 10.99
C LEU A 106 -12.35 -13.80 9.86
N GLY A 107 -12.25 -13.20 8.67
CA GLY A 107 -12.76 -13.74 7.41
C GLY A 107 -11.78 -14.75 6.83
N ILE A 108 -12.31 -15.90 6.40
CA ILE A 108 -11.56 -17.02 5.86
C ILE A 108 -12.19 -17.43 4.54
N GLY A 109 -11.36 -17.55 3.49
CA GLY A 109 -11.78 -17.96 2.15
C GLY A 109 -12.40 -16.78 1.39
N ASN A 110 -11.83 -16.46 0.21
CA ASN A 110 -12.29 -15.41 -0.69
C ASN A 110 -12.70 -14.11 0.01
N SER A 111 -11.91 -13.68 1.01
CA SER A 111 -12.28 -12.56 1.87
C SER A 111 -12.16 -11.25 1.12
N HIS A 112 -13.21 -10.44 1.19
CA HIS A 112 -13.29 -9.15 0.51
C HIS A 112 -13.89 -8.12 1.45
N VAL A 113 -13.12 -7.07 1.74
CA VAL A 113 -13.51 -5.91 2.55
C VAL A 113 -13.49 -4.67 1.66
N TRP A 114 -14.52 -3.86 1.73
CA TRP A 114 -14.54 -2.59 0.99
C TRP A 114 -15.41 -1.54 1.68
N ASP A 115 -15.07 -0.29 1.40
CA ASP A 115 -15.90 0.88 1.63
C ASP A 115 -15.71 1.90 0.50
N ASN A 116 -16.05 3.17 0.72
CA ASN A 116 -15.91 4.21 -0.31
C ASN A 116 -14.45 4.58 -0.63
N ASP A 117 -13.51 4.22 0.23
CA ASP A 117 -12.12 4.67 0.17
C ASP A 117 -11.16 3.59 -0.35
N TYR A 118 -11.49 2.32 -0.12
CA TYR A 118 -10.65 1.20 -0.55
C TYR A 118 -11.44 -0.10 -0.81
N ASP A 119 -10.83 -0.98 -1.60
CA ASP A 119 -11.27 -2.36 -1.87
C ASP A 119 -10.09 -3.31 -1.57
N LEU A 120 -10.30 -4.27 -0.68
CA LEU A 120 -9.26 -5.18 -0.17
C LEU A 120 -9.71 -6.63 -0.30
N LYS A 121 -8.97 -7.44 -1.05
CA LYS A 121 -9.22 -8.86 -1.27
C LYS A 121 -8.03 -9.70 -0.81
N ALA A 122 -8.30 -10.84 -0.19
CA ALA A 122 -7.27 -11.82 0.21
C ALA A 122 -7.88 -13.19 0.51
N ASP A 123 -7.03 -14.20 0.70
CA ASP A 123 -7.45 -15.52 1.18
C ASP A 123 -8.02 -15.42 2.61
N THR A 124 -7.43 -14.55 3.44
CA THR A 124 -7.87 -14.28 4.82
C THR A 124 -7.74 -12.81 5.16
N ILE A 125 -8.72 -12.27 5.90
CA ILE A 125 -8.68 -10.89 6.42
C ILE A 125 -9.08 -10.89 7.90
N THR A 126 -8.21 -10.35 8.75
CA THR A 126 -8.51 -10.03 10.15
C THR A 126 -8.81 -8.55 10.28
N ILE A 127 -9.90 -8.18 10.95
CA ILE A 127 -10.30 -6.78 11.18
C ILE A 127 -10.47 -6.56 12.68
N PHE A 128 -9.88 -5.49 13.20
CA PHE A 128 -10.09 -5.00 14.56
C PHE A 128 -11.02 -3.77 14.50
N THR A 129 -12.31 -3.98 14.77
CA THR A 129 -13.36 -2.99 14.49
C THR A 129 -13.36 -1.80 15.45
N ASN A 130 -12.64 -1.88 16.57
CA ASN A 130 -12.51 -0.81 17.55
C ASN A 130 -11.48 0.26 17.15
N ILE A 131 -10.53 -0.10 16.29
CA ILE A 131 -9.45 0.78 15.83
C ILE A 131 -9.41 0.87 14.30
N ASP A 132 -10.39 0.35 13.58
CA ASP A 132 -10.47 0.37 12.10
C ASP A 132 -9.16 -0.03 11.40
N SER A 133 -8.58 -1.14 11.87
CA SER A 133 -7.33 -1.70 11.37
C SER A 133 -7.50 -3.16 10.98
N GLY A 134 -6.57 -3.69 10.19
CA GLY A 134 -6.63 -5.09 9.82
C GLY A 134 -5.38 -5.64 9.17
N ILE A 135 -5.43 -6.95 8.96
CA ILE A 135 -4.37 -7.77 8.39
C ILE A 135 -5.00 -8.64 7.31
N ALA A 136 -4.58 -8.44 6.07
CA ALA A 136 -4.89 -9.30 4.94
C ALA A 136 -3.70 -10.22 4.65
N SER A 137 -3.95 -11.48 4.35
CA SER A 137 -2.90 -12.48 4.07
C SER A 137 -3.34 -13.49 3.02
N GLY A 138 -2.42 -13.80 2.09
CA GLY A 138 -2.64 -14.69 0.96
C GLY A 138 -3.27 -13.96 -0.23
N ASN A 139 -2.56 -13.92 -1.37
CA ASN A 139 -2.99 -13.29 -2.63
C ASN A 139 -3.64 -11.91 -2.43
N VAL A 140 -3.00 -11.04 -1.65
CA VAL A 140 -3.62 -9.78 -1.23
C VAL A 140 -3.61 -8.78 -2.38
N THR A 141 -4.79 -8.20 -2.67
CA THR A 141 -4.94 -7.06 -3.57
C THR A 141 -5.67 -5.94 -2.81
N LEU A 142 -5.05 -4.78 -2.70
CA LEU A 142 -5.62 -3.54 -2.17
C LEU A 142 -5.73 -2.52 -3.31
N ILE A 143 -6.92 -1.99 -3.53
CA ILE A 143 -7.18 -0.91 -4.49
C ILE A 143 -7.60 0.32 -3.70
N GLN A 144 -6.89 1.42 -3.88
CA GLN A 144 -7.24 2.72 -3.31
C GLN A 144 -6.59 3.82 -4.13
N LYS A 145 -7.22 5.00 -4.19
CA LYS A 145 -6.59 6.22 -4.76
C LYS A 145 -5.99 6.03 -6.17
N GLY A 146 -6.65 5.23 -7.01
CA GLY A 146 -6.20 4.94 -8.37
C GLY A 146 -4.97 4.02 -8.46
N GLN A 147 -4.57 3.40 -7.34
CA GLN A 147 -3.47 2.45 -7.27
C GLN A 147 -4.01 1.04 -7.02
N THR A 148 -3.34 0.05 -7.61
CA THR A 148 -3.50 -1.37 -7.28
C THR A 148 -2.22 -1.86 -6.60
N ILE A 149 -2.35 -2.38 -5.39
CA ILE A 149 -1.26 -2.89 -4.56
C ILE A 149 -1.46 -4.39 -4.39
N ASN A 150 -0.49 -5.19 -4.82
CA ASN A 150 -0.48 -6.64 -4.56
C ASN A 150 0.68 -7.01 -3.65
N ALA A 151 0.45 -7.95 -2.73
CA ALA A 151 1.46 -8.49 -1.84
C ALA A 151 1.04 -9.85 -1.24
N ASN A 152 1.96 -10.52 -0.57
CA ASN A 152 1.62 -11.72 0.21
C ASN A 152 0.82 -11.37 1.48
N ARG A 153 1.08 -10.19 2.05
CA ARG A 153 0.43 -9.68 3.27
C ARG A 153 0.34 -8.15 3.21
N ILE A 154 -0.79 -7.61 3.69
CA ILE A 154 -0.94 -6.17 3.93
C ILE A 154 -1.49 -5.97 5.34
N GLU A 155 -0.84 -5.10 6.09
CA GLU A 155 -1.34 -4.56 7.36
C GLU A 155 -1.82 -3.14 7.08
N TYR A 156 -3.05 -2.80 7.48
CA TYR A 156 -3.64 -1.50 7.18
C TYR A 156 -4.26 -0.85 8.40
N GLN A 157 -4.33 0.48 8.36
CA GLN A 157 -4.95 1.34 9.36
C GLN A 157 -5.75 2.42 8.65
N LYS A 158 -7.04 2.51 8.94
CA LYS A 158 -7.91 3.59 8.47
C LYS A 158 -7.99 4.70 9.53
N GLU A 159 -8.03 5.94 9.08
CA GLU A 159 -8.24 7.11 9.92
C GLU A 159 -9.53 7.81 9.49
N ASN A 160 -10.46 8.03 10.42
CA ASN A 160 -11.82 8.50 10.09
C ASN A 160 -11.90 9.90 9.45
N THR A 161 -10.78 10.64 9.44
CA THR A 161 -10.70 12.00 8.87
C THR A 161 -10.03 12.05 7.51
N ARG A 162 -9.60 10.90 6.97
CA ARG A 162 -8.87 10.79 5.71
C ARG A 162 -9.55 9.76 4.83
N ASP A 163 -9.46 10.00 3.54
CA ASP A 163 -9.71 8.99 2.53
C ASP A 163 -8.50 8.05 2.40
N GLY A 164 -8.79 6.79 2.08
CA GLY A 164 -7.81 5.72 1.97
C GLY A 164 -7.28 5.20 3.30
N VAL A 165 -6.31 4.30 3.22
CA VAL A 165 -5.68 3.64 4.36
C VAL A 165 -4.16 3.78 4.32
N SER A 166 -3.55 3.92 5.49
CA SER A 166 -2.12 3.67 5.64
C SER A 166 -1.86 2.17 5.59
N TYR A 167 -0.74 1.74 5.02
CA TYR A 167 -0.45 0.31 4.91
C TYR A 167 1.04 -0.05 4.96
N ILE A 168 1.30 -1.30 5.34
CA ILE A 168 2.56 -2.00 5.16
C ILE A 168 2.28 -3.24 4.29
N ALA A 169 2.80 -3.25 3.07
CA ALA A 169 2.72 -4.38 2.15
C ALA A 169 4.03 -5.18 2.21
N ILE A 170 3.92 -6.51 2.33
CA ILE A 170 5.06 -7.39 2.61
C ILE A 170 5.05 -8.59 1.66
N GLY A 171 6.19 -8.82 1.01
CA GLY A 171 6.46 -9.97 0.15
C GLY A 171 5.86 -9.81 -1.24
N ASN A 172 6.72 -9.94 -2.27
CA ASN A 172 6.36 -9.82 -3.69
C ASN A 172 5.50 -8.57 -3.98
N VAL A 173 5.87 -7.43 -3.41
CA VAL A 173 5.04 -6.22 -3.47
C VAL A 173 5.10 -5.64 -4.88
N THR A 174 3.93 -5.37 -5.44
CA THR A 174 3.76 -4.58 -6.67
C THR A 174 2.78 -3.45 -6.41
N ILE A 175 3.15 -2.21 -6.74
CA ILE A 175 2.26 -1.05 -6.68
C ILE A 175 2.17 -0.48 -8.10
N GLN A 176 0.96 -0.41 -8.64
CA GLN A 176 0.72 0.04 -10.00
C GLN A 176 -0.27 1.21 -10.01
N ASP A 177 0.07 2.27 -10.73
CA ASP A 177 -0.82 3.38 -11.08
C ASP A 177 -0.94 3.53 -12.62
N SER A 178 -1.48 4.64 -13.10
CA SER A 178 -1.68 4.90 -14.53
C SER A 178 -0.39 5.01 -15.36
N SER A 179 0.74 5.26 -14.72
CA SER A 179 2.00 5.61 -15.38
C SER A 179 3.21 4.81 -14.89
N ARG A 180 3.13 4.24 -13.68
CA ARG A 180 4.25 3.64 -12.96
C ARG A 180 3.93 2.26 -12.44
N LEU A 181 4.96 1.42 -12.44
CA LEU A 181 4.98 0.14 -11.73
C LEU A 181 6.18 0.14 -10.77
N ALA A 182 5.90 0.03 -9.48
CA ALA A 182 6.90 -0.15 -8.45
C ALA A 182 6.89 -1.60 -7.94
N THR A 183 8.07 -2.18 -7.73
CA THR A 183 8.23 -3.52 -7.14
C THR A 183 9.23 -3.47 -5.99
N CYS A 184 8.99 -4.24 -4.92
CA CYS A 184 9.89 -4.31 -3.77
C CYS A 184 9.54 -5.50 -2.86
N GLY A 185 10.36 -5.76 -1.84
CA GLY A 185 10.04 -6.74 -0.80
C GLY A 185 9.11 -6.16 0.27
N ILE A 186 9.21 -4.86 0.57
CA ILE A 186 8.38 -4.16 1.56
C ILE A 186 8.04 -2.77 1.04
N ALA A 187 6.76 -2.40 1.07
CA ALA A 187 6.32 -1.03 0.88
C ALA A 187 5.56 -0.53 2.11
N THR A 188 5.84 0.70 2.53
CA THR A 188 5.08 1.40 3.57
C THR A 188 4.48 2.66 2.98
N TYR A 189 3.19 2.86 3.17
CA TYR A 189 2.50 4.09 2.84
C TYR A 189 1.87 4.70 4.08
N ASN A 190 2.19 5.97 4.33
CA ASN A 190 1.62 6.74 5.41
C ASN A 190 0.66 7.79 4.81
N ARG A 191 -0.65 7.61 5.02
CA ARG A 191 -1.66 8.52 4.48
C ARG A 191 -1.61 9.91 5.12
N MET A 192 -1.21 10.01 6.40
CA MET A 192 -1.14 11.28 7.12
C MET A 192 -0.09 12.22 6.52
N ASN A 193 1.09 11.67 6.20
CA ASN A 193 2.23 12.41 5.68
C ASN A 193 2.33 12.37 4.14
N GLU A 194 1.48 11.57 3.50
CA GLU A 194 1.56 11.23 2.08
C GLU A 194 2.99 10.82 1.66
N GLU A 195 3.56 9.85 2.37
CA GLU A 195 4.91 9.33 2.13
C GLU A 195 4.83 7.84 1.77
N THR A 196 5.56 7.44 0.73
CA THR A 196 5.77 6.03 0.39
C THR A 196 7.25 5.68 0.53
N ILE A 197 7.54 4.58 1.22
CA ILE A 197 8.88 4.00 1.34
C ILE A 197 8.87 2.63 0.69
N LEU A 198 9.73 2.43 -0.31
CA LEU A 198 9.99 1.14 -0.93
C LEU A 198 11.33 0.61 -0.42
N ASP A 199 11.32 -0.58 0.15
CA ASP A 199 12.49 -1.21 0.78
C ASP A 199 12.65 -2.66 0.29
N VAL A 200 13.85 -3.21 0.46
CA VAL A 200 14.23 -4.55 -0.01
C VAL A 200 14.15 -4.67 -1.53
N LYS A 201 15.23 -4.29 -2.20
CA LYS A 201 15.39 -4.33 -3.67
C LYS A 201 14.27 -3.58 -4.43
N PRO A 202 14.03 -2.30 -4.12
CA PRO A 202 13.01 -1.52 -4.81
C PRO A 202 13.40 -1.23 -6.27
N GLU A 203 12.42 -1.36 -7.16
CA GLU A 203 12.48 -0.88 -8.55
C GLU A 203 11.25 -0.02 -8.84
N ILE A 204 11.42 1.07 -9.60
CA ILE A 204 10.32 1.83 -10.21
C ILE A 204 10.54 1.84 -11.72
N LYS A 205 9.48 1.48 -12.46
CA LYS A 205 9.43 1.52 -13.92
C LYS A 205 8.41 2.56 -14.37
N GLU A 206 8.84 3.50 -15.20
CA GLU A 206 8.01 4.60 -15.74
C GLU A 206 8.48 4.94 -17.15
N ASN A 207 7.62 4.86 -18.17
CA ASN A 207 7.98 5.21 -19.56
C ASN A 207 9.33 4.62 -20.02
N TYR A 208 9.54 3.31 -19.80
CA TYR A 208 10.79 2.56 -20.05
C TYR A 208 11.97 2.90 -19.14
N ARG A 209 11.92 3.98 -18.35
CA ARG A 209 12.93 4.29 -17.34
C ARG A 209 12.83 3.32 -16.17
N LEU A 210 13.98 2.79 -15.76
CA LEU A 210 14.15 1.98 -14.56
C LEU A 210 14.90 2.81 -13.52
N LEU A 211 14.39 2.83 -12.29
CA LEU A 211 15.02 3.47 -11.14
C LEU A 211 15.16 2.46 -10.00
N THR A 212 16.34 2.38 -9.40
CA THR A 212 16.66 1.42 -8.34
C THR A 212 17.55 2.04 -7.27
N GLY A 213 17.61 1.40 -6.10
CA GLY A 213 18.49 1.74 -5.00
C GLY A 213 18.33 0.75 -3.84
N GLU A 214 18.96 1.02 -2.70
CA GLU A 214 18.67 0.23 -1.49
C GLU A 214 17.26 0.51 -0.96
N LYS A 215 16.81 1.77 -1.11
CA LYS A 215 15.54 2.31 -0.63
C LYS A 215 15.09 3.43 -1.56
N ILE A 216 13.80 3.56 -1.81
CA ILE A 216 13.23 4.70 -2.54
C ILE A 216 12.16 5.33 -1.66
N ILE A 217 12.26 6.64 -1.43
CA ILE A 217 11.31 7.43 -0.64
C ILE A 217 10.60 8.39 -1.60
N LEU A 218 9.28 8.42 -1.55
CA LEU A 218 8.42 9.25 -2.40
C LEU A 218 7.55 10.12 -1.49
N ASP A 219 7.71 11.43 -1.61
CA ASP A 219 6.92 12.41 -0.86
C ASP A 219 5.91 13.06 -1.79
N TYR A 220 4.65 13.10 -1.36
CA TYR A 220 3.54 13.66 -2.09
C TYR A 220 2.96 14.87 -1.34
N GLU A 221 2.31 15.76 -2.09
CA GLU A 221 1.50 16.83 -1.54
C GLU A 221 0.19 16.88 -2.33
N GLN A 222 -0.93 16.64 -1.64
CA GLN A 222 -2.24 16.51 -2.25
C GLN A 222 -2.22 15.47 -3.38
N GLU A 223 -1.59 14.32 -3.11
CA GLU A 223 -1.43 13.19 -4.04
C GLU A 223 -0.54 13.47 -5.26
N ILE A 224 0.06 14.65 -5.35
CA ILE A 224 1.00 15.01 -6.42
C ILE A 224 2.41 14.75 -5.91
N LEU A 225 3.20 13.94 -6.64
CA LEU A 225 4.60 13.69 -6.30
C LEU A 225 5.36 15.02 -6.28
N LYS A 226 6.09 15.28 -5.19
CA LYS A 226 6.93 16.47 -4.99
C LYS A 226 8.40 16.15 -4.91
N LYS A 227 8.73 15.01 -4.31
CA LYS A 227 10.11 14.60 -4.11
C LYS A 227 10.27 13.10 -4.20
N LEU A 228 11.37 12.69 -4.82
CA LEU A 228 11.86 11.32 -4.78
C LEU A 228 13.27 11.35 -4.22
N HIS A 229 13.56 10.48 -3.25
CA HIS A 229 14.88 10.37 -2.66
C HIS A 229 15.34 8.92 -2.58
N ILE A 230 16.58 8.68 -3.05
CA ILE A 230 17.30 7.43 -2.93
C ILE A 230 18.54 7.71 -2.09
N PRO A 231 18.62 7.19 -0.86
CA PRO A 231 19.71 7.53 0.06
C PRO A 231 20.98 6.73 -0.20
N LYS A 232 20.91 5.61 -0.93
CA LYS A 232 22.05 4.70 -1.17
C LYS A 232 21.91 3.95 -2.50
N ASN A 233 23.05 3.76 -3.17
CA ASN A 233 23.20 3.02 -4.43
C ASN A 233 22.20 3.47 -5.50
N ALA A 234 22.03 4.77 -5.65
CA ALA A 234 21.09 5.32 -6.61
C ALA A 234 21.53 4.99 -8.03
N PHE A 235 20.60 4.39 -8.78
CA PHE A 235 20.87 3.97 -10.15
C PHE A 235 19.62 4.10 -11.02
N ALA A 236 19.77 4.76 -12.17
CA ALA A 236 18.70 4.92 -13.16
C ALA A 236 19.19 4.56 -14.56
N ILE A 237 18.33 3.89 -15.32
CA ILE A 237 18.52 3.58 -16.74
C ILE A 237 17.33 4.11 -17.53
N THR A 238 17.58 4.78 -18.65
CA THR A 238 16.57 5.13 -19.65
C THR A 238 16.98 4.55 -21.00
N PRO A 239 16.24 3.57 -21.55
CA PRO A 239 16.48 3.07 -22.90
C PRO A 239 16.13 4.14 -23.94
N ILE A 240 17.03 4.37 -24.89
CA ILE A 240 16.84 5.33 -25.99
C ILE A 240 17.09 4.62 -27.33
N ARG A 241 16.32 5.03 -28.35
CA ARG A 241 16.47 4.57 -29.73
C ARG A 241 16.73 5.74 -30.66
N GLY A 242 17.52 5.49 -31.67
CA GLY A 242 17.69 6.41 -32.80
C GLY A 242 18.23 5.65 -33.99
N TYR A 243 18.89 6.37 -34.88
CA TYR A 243 19.40 5.83 -36.13
C TYR A 243 20.85 6.25 -36.33
N GLN A 244 21.62 5.42 -37.04
CA GLN A 244 22.90 5.84 -37.57
C GLN A 244 22.70 6.73 -38.80
N ARG A 245 23.69 7.58 -39.10
CA ARG A 245 23.71 8.35 -40.35
C ARG A 245 23.92 7.41 -41.53
N SER A 246 23.11 7.53 -42.58
CA SER A 246 23.34 6.78 -43.84
C SER A 246 24.61 7.29 -44.53
N ILE A 247 25.43 6.36 -45.03
CA ILE A 247 26.68 6.65 -45.76
C ILE A 247 26.52 6.35 -47.26
N VAL A 248 25.41 5.72 -47.68
CA VAL A 248 25.29 5.07 -49.00
C VAL A 248 24.20 5.69 -49.90
N ASP A 249 23.18 6.35 -49.35
CA ASP A 249 22.06 6.92 -50.12
C ASP A 249 21.67 8.34 -49.65
N SER A 250 20.91 9.05 -50.49
CA SER A 250 20.32 10.37 -50.19
C SER A 250 19.23 10.36 -49.11
N THR A 251 18.87 9.18 -48.59
CA THR A 251 18.08 9.01 -47.38
C THR A 251 18.96 9.25 -46.15
N GLN A 252 18.64 10.25 -45.33
CA GLN A 252 19.49 10.71 -44.21
C GLN A 252 19.63 9.70 -43.05
N VAL A 253 18.98 8.52 -43.11
CA VAL A 253 18.75 7.60 -41.99
C VAL A 253 19.22 6.18 -42.36
N GLY A 254 20.08 5.58 -41.53
CA GLY A 254 20.53 4.18 -41.61
C GLY A 254 19.92 3.27 -40.53
N ASP A 255 20.56 2.15 -40.21
CA ASP A 255 20.12 1.18 -39.20
C ASP A 255 19.73 1.79 -37.83
N SER A 256 18.75 1.15 -37.18
CA SER A 256 18.33 1.52 -35.83
C SER A 256 19.38 1.17 -34.78
N LEU A 257 19.66 2.12 -33.90
CA LEU A 257 20.54 1.99 -32.75
C LEU A 257 19.73 1.95 -31.45
N LYS A 258 20.19 1.15 -30.49
CA LYS A 258 19.65 1.06 -29.13
C LYS A 258 20.74 1.42 -28.13
N PHE A 259 20.45 2.39 -27.28
CA PHE A 259 21.34 2.88 -26.25
C PHE A 259 20.64 2.92 -24.89
N GLU A 260 21.43 3.10 -23.84
CA GLU A 260 20.95 3.27 -22.47
C GLU A 260 21.61 4.50 -21.87
N ASP A 261 20.79 5.50 -21.56
CA ASP A 261 21.23 6.58 -20.70
C ASP A 261 21.29 6.08 -19.26
N ARG A 262 22.36 6.43 -18.56
CA ARG A 262 22.67 5.89 -17.24
C ARG A 262 22.98 7.02 -16.29
N MET A 263 22.44 6.94 -15.08
CA MET A 263 22.76 7.85 -13.99
C MET A 263 23.03 7.02 -12.75
N GLU A 264 24.18 7.24 -12.11
CA GLU A 264 24.57 6.52 -10.90
C GLU A 264 25.22 7.45 -9.88
N GLY A 265 25.00 7.17 -8.60
CA GLY A 265 25.60 7.89 -7.48
C GLY A 265 25.28 7.26 -6.14
N THR A 266 25.86 7.80 -5.08
CA THR A 266 25.53 7.37 -3.72
C THR A 266 24.10 7.75 -3.39
N THR A 267 23.72 9.00 -3.63
CA THR A 267 22.36 9.51 -3.41
C THR A 267 21.79 10.10 -4.69
N LEU A 268 20.45 10.08 -4.79
CA LEU A 268 19.71 10.78 -5.82
C LEU A 268 18.50 11.45 -5.20
N THR A 269 18.31 12.72 -5.52
CA THR A 269 17.12 13.48 -5.12
C THR A 269 16.52 14.16 -6.34
N SER A 270 15.26 13.86 -6.61
CA SER A 270 14.46 14.49 -7.66
C SER A 270 13.41 15.40 -7.04
N PHE A 271 13.19 16.56 -7.65
CA PHE A 271 12.12 17.48 -7.30
C PHE A 271 11.14 17.59 -8.46
N PHE A 272 9.86 17.68 -8.13
CA PHE A 272 8.77 17.68 -9.09
C PHE A 272 7.89 18.91 -8.89
N LYS A 273 7.45 19.50 -10.00
CA LYS A 273 6.49 20.59 -10.05
C LYS A 273 5.26 20.11 -10.81
N ASN A 274 4.11 20.08 -10.12
CA ASN A 274 2.85 19.55 -10.66
C ASN A 274 2.99 18.11 -11.21
N GLY A 275 3.78 17.27 -10.54
CA GLY A 275 4.04 15.88 -10.93
C GLY A 275 5.05 15.71 -12.06
N ILE A 276 5.59 16.80 -12.62
CA ILE A 276 6.59 16.79 -13.69
C ILE A 276 7.98 16.98 -13.07
N LEU A 277 8.97 16.21 -13.51
CA LEU A 277 10.35 16.33 -13.05
C LEU A 277 10.90 17.72 -13.39
N ASP A 278 11.27 18.50 -12.36
CA ASP A 278 11.78 19.86 -12.47
C ASP A 278 13.31 19.88 -12.35
N SER A 279 13.84 19.13 -11.38
CA SER A 279 15.28 19.05 -11.16
C SER A 279 15.71 17.73 -10.53
N LEU A 280 16.97 17.37 -10.76
CA LEU A 280 17.60 16.15 -10.25
C LEU A 280 18.99 16.50 -9.70
N ARG A 281 19.33 15.95 -8.54
CA ARG A 281 20.66 16.03 -7.95
C ARG A 281 21.16 14.64 -7.61
N ILE A 282 22.34 14.31 -8.12
CA ILE A 282 23.05 13.04 -7.86
C ILE A 282 24.33 13.39 -7.09
N GLU A 283 24.57 12.73 -5.97
CA GLU A 283 25.73 13.04 -5.12
C GLU A 283 26.51 11.77 -4.74
N GLY A 284 27.81 11.95 -4.54
CA GLY A 284 28.75 10.91 -4.15
C GLY A 284 29.12 10.01 -5.33
N MET A 285 30.29 10.28 -5.93
CA MET A 285 30.78 9.57 -7.12
C MET A 285 29.76 9.56 -8.27
N ALA A 286 29.08 10.70 -8.46
CA ALA A 286 28.04 10.87 -9.45
C ALA A 286 28.61 10.68 -10.86
N LYS A 287 27.95 9.86 -11.67
CA LYS A 287 28.28 9.64 -13.08
C LYS A 287 27.03 9.61 -13.93
N THR A 288 27.12 10.19 -15.12
CA THR A 288 26.05 10.16 -16.11
C THR A 288 26.58 9.84 -17.50
N ILE A 289 25.80 9.08 -18.25
CA ILE A 289 26.00 8.81 -19.66
C ILE A 289 24.71 9.16 -20.36
N TYR A 290 24.77 10.11 -21.31
CA TYR A 290 23.65 10.52 -22.15
C TYR A 290 24.02 10.38 -23.62
N HIS A 291 23.14 9.78 -24.42
CA HIS A 291 23.30 9.68 -25.87
C HIS A 291 22.56 10.83 -26.55
N VAL A 292 23.28 11.59 -27.37
CA VAL A 292 22.78 12.81 -28.02
C VAL A 292 22.34 12.46 -29.45
N PHE A 293 21.15 12.93 -29.81
CA PHE A 293 20.56 12.75 -31.14
C PHE A 293 20.14 14.10 -31.71
N GLU A 294 20.30 14.25 -33.02
CA GLU A 294 19.78 15.38 -33.81
C GLU A 294 18.96 14.78 -34.94
N ASP A 295 17.68 15.18 -35.06
CA ASP A 295 16.71 14.58 -35.98
C ASP A 295 16.65 13.04 -35.93
N SER A 296 16.72 12.48 -34.71
CA SER A 296 16.83 11.03 -34.43
C SER A 296 18.11 10.34 -34.89
N ILE A 297 19.08 11.08 -35.44
CA ILE A 297 20.39 10.58 -35.85
C ILE A 297 21.36 10.75 -34.68
N TYR A 298 22.04 9.65 -34.32
CA TYR A 298 23.01 9.64 -33.23
C TYR A 298 24.21 10.55 -33.55
N GLN A 299 24.50 11.51 -32.64
CA GLN A 299 25.60 12.48 -32.78
C GLN A 299 26.79 12.16 -31.87
N GLY A 300 26.56 11.45 -30.76
CA GLY A 300 27.61 11.14 -29.80
C GLY A 300 27.06 10.90 -28.41
N LYS A 301 27.95 10.86 -27.42
CA LYS A 301 27.56 10.70 -26.02
C LYS A 301 28.23 11.74 -25.13
N ASN A 302 27.48 12.23 -24.14
CA ASN A 302 28.02 12.98 -23.02
C ASN A 302 28.29 11.99 -21.87
N ASN A 303 29.54 11.94 -21.41
CA ASN A 303 29.96 11.13 -20.28
C ASN A 303 30.56 12.08 -19.23
N ALA A 304 29.85 12.28 -18.14
CA ALA A 304 30.23 13.20 -17.08
C ALA A 304 30.38 12.46 -15.75
N SER A 305 31.35 12.90 -14.95
CA SER A 305 31.56 12.38 -13.59
C SER A 305 32.03 13.48 -12.66
N GLY A 306 31.64 13.41 -11.40
CA GLY A 306 32.10 14.31 -10.35
C GLY A 306 31.53 13.94 -8.98
N ASP A 307 31.81 14.76 -7.97
CA ASP A 307 31.24 14.54 -6.64
C ASP A 307 29.73 14.80 -6.62
N THR A 308 29.26 15.72 -7.47
CA THR A 308 27.85 16.08 -7.59
C THR A 308 27.52 16.45 -9.03
N ILE A 309 26.39 15.95 -9.52
CA ILE A 309 25.78 16.35 -10.79
C ILE A 309 24.39 16.89 -10.48
N ALA A 310 24.09 18.08 -11.00
CA ALA A 310 22.77 18.70 -10.91
C ALA A 310 22.23 18.95 -12.31
N LEU A 311 20.96 18.60 -12.51
CA LEU A 311 20.24 18.74 -13.77
C LEU A 311 18.95 19.51 -13.50
N SER A 312 18.60 20.43 -14.39
CA SER A 312 17.37 21.22 -14.33
C SER A 312 16.66 21.12 -15.67
N PHE A 313 15.35 20.90 -15.62
CA PHE A 313 14.47 20.72 -16.77
C PHE A 313 13.47 21.88 -16.74
N TYR A 314 13.78 22.95 -17.48
CA TYR A 314 12.95 24.15 -17.59
C TYR A 314 11.90 24.03 -18.68
#